data_AF-A0A383C1B2-F1
#
_entry.id   AF-A0A383C1B2-F1
#
_cell.length_a   1.000
_cell.length_b   1.000
_cell.length_c   1.000
_cell.angle_alpha   90.00
_cell.angle_beta   90.00
_cell.angle_gamma   90.00
#
_symmetry.space_group_name_H-M   'P 1'
#
loop_
_entity.id
_entity.type
_entity.pdbx_description
1 polymer ?
#
loop_
_entity_poly.entity_id
_entity_poly.type
_entity_poly.pdbx_seq_one_letter_code
_entity_poly.pdbx_strand_id
1 'polypeptide(L)'
;HDFFAVYEVAGEAIDRARAGGGPTLIECKVNRYYGHFEGDAQTYRAPDEVENVRQNRDCIDNFAARAVSAGLVQEDDLASIDRDISDLIEDAVNLAKAAPKPEAEDLLTDVYVSY
;
A
#
# COMPACT_ATOMS: atom_id res chain seq x y z
N HIS A 1 9.37 -2.09 -8.41
CA HIS A 1 8.19 -2.55 -7.67
C HIS A 1 8.59 -3.85 -6.99
N ASP A 2 9.64 -3.79 -6.16
CA ASP A 2 10.29 -4.97 -5.59
C ASP A 2 10.23 -4.83 -4.08
N PHE A 3 9.45 -5.69 -3.44
CA PHE A 3 9.27 -5.70 -2.00
C PHE A 3 10.58 -5.97 -1.25
N PHE A 4 11.36 -6.96 -1.72
CA PHE A 4 12.56 -7.41 -1.03
C PHE A 4 13.65 -6.34 -1.09
N ALA A 5 13.86 -5.72 -2.26
CA ALA A 5 14.84 -4.64 -2.40
C ALA A 5 14.52 -3.43 -1.50
N VAL A 6 13.23 -3.07 -1.38
CA VAL A 6 12.79 -1.98 -0.49
C VAL A 6 12.99 -2.39 0.97
N TYR A 7 12.62 -3.61 1.35
CA TYR A 7 12.79 -4.13 2.70
C TYR A 7 14.26 -4.13 3.14
N GLU A 8 15.16 -4.63 2.30
CA GLU A 8 16.61 -4.70 2.57
C GLU A 8 17.21 -3.30 2.76
N VAL A 9 17.03 -2.40 1.79
CA VAL A 9 17.61 -1.05 1.83
C VAL A 9 17.00 -0.21 2.97
N ALA A 10 15.69 -0.38 3.25
CA ALA A 10 15.06 0.26 4.40
C ALA A 10 15.62 -0.25 5.72
N GLY A 11 15.83 -1.56 5.85
CA GLY A 11 16.46 -2.17 7.03
C GLY A 11 17.83 -1.57 7.34
N GLU A 12 18.71 -1.50 6.33
CA GLU A 12 20.03 -0.89 6.47
C GLU A 12 19.96 0.59 6.88
N ALA A 13 19.06 1.36 6.27
CA ALA A 13 18.88 2.76 6.59
C ALA A 13 18.37 2.97 8.02
N ILE A 14 17.43 2.12 8.47
CA ILE A 14 16.89 2.13 9.83
C ILE A 14 17.98 1.78 10.84
N ASP A 15 18.75 0.73 10.59
CA ASP A 15 19.83 0.31 11.48
C ASP A 15 20.90 1.39 11.61
N ARG A 16 21.29 2.03 10.50
CA ARG A 16 22.20 3.18 10.52
C ARG A 16 21.65 4.33 11.37
N ALA A 17 20.38 4.67 11.21
CA ALA A 17 19.75 5.74 11.98
C ALA A 17 19.74 5.42 13.49
N ARG A 18 19.38 4.18 13.85
CA ARG A 18 19.35 3.70 15.23
C ARG A 18 20.74 3.64 15.87
N ALA A 19 21.77 3.34 15.09
CA ALA A 19 23.17 3.35 15.53
C ALA A 19 23.77 4.76 15.66
N GLY A 20 22.99 5.83 15.46
CA GLY A 20 23.48 7.21 15.55
C GLY A 20 24.18 7.71 14.29
N GLY A 21 24.07 6.97 13.17
CA GLY A 21 24.64 7.38 11.88
C GLY A 21 23.89 8.54 11.19
N GLY A 22 22.72 8.93 11.70
CA GLY A 22 21.90 9.99 11.13
C GLY A 22 20.94 9.51 10.03
N PRO A 23 20.33 10.43 9.27
CA PRO A 23 19.29 10.09 8.28
C PRO A 23 19.86 9.55 6.98
N THR A 24 19.03 8.82 6.23
CA THR A 24 19.26 8.30 4.88
C THR A 24 18.04 8.66 4.01
N LEU A 25 18.26 9.03 2.75
CA LEU A 25 17.20 9.20 1.75
C LEU A 25 17.10 7.94 0.88
N ILE A 26 15.89 7.40 0.73
CA ILE A 26 15.60 6.27 -0.18
C ILE A 26 14.60 6.75 -1.24
N GLU A 27 14.95 6.61 -2.52
CA GLU A 27 14.04 6.90 -3.64
C GLU A 27 13.37 5.60 -4.12
N CYS A 28 12.11 5.38 -3.73
CA CYS A 28 11.31 4.25 -4.21
C CYS A 28 10.60 4.58 -5.53
N LYS A 29 11.11 4.03 -6.64
CA LYS A 29 10.49 4.22 -7.97
C LYS A 29 9.27 3.30 -8.14
N VAL A 30 8.08 3.90 -8.07
CA VAL A 30 6.78 3.22 -8.15
C VAL A 30 5.85 3.88 -9.17
N ASN A 31 4.86 3.12 -9.63
CA ASN A 31 3.80 3.59 -10.52
C ASN A 31 2.46 3.52 -9.77
N ARG A 32 1.59 4.52 -9.94
CA ARG A 32 0.19 4.45 -9.47
C ARG A 32 -0.70 3.97 -10.60
N TYR A 33 -1.59 3.03 -10.34
CA TYR A 33 -2.51 2.54 -11.37
C TYR A 33 -3.64 3.53 -11.65
N TYR A 34 -4.21 4.13 -10.62
CA TYR A 34 -5.30 5.09 -10.76
C TYR A 34 -4.81 6.52 -10.98
N GLY A 35 -5.78 7.43 -11.12
CA GLY A 35 -5.55 8.84 -11.35
C GLY A 35 -4.92 9.51 -10.13
N HIS A 36 -4.68 10.81 -10.23
CA HIS A 36 -4.22 11.58 -9.07
C HIS A 36 -5.29 11.62 -7.95
N PHE A 37 -6.56 11.58 -8.35
CA PHE A 37 -7.72 11.53 -7.46
C PHE A 37 -8.89 10.82 -8.16
N GLU A 38 -9.98 10.58 -7.43
CA GLU A 38 -11.23 10.02 -7.97
C GLU A 38 -11.87 10.99 -8.98
N GLY A 39 -11.82 10.60 -10.26
CA GLY A 39 -12.32 11.42 -11.38
C GLY A 39 -11.24 12.04 -12.26
N ASP A 40 -9.96 11.83 -11.98
CA ASP A 40 -8.88 12.20 -12.92
C ASP A 40 -8.96 11.34 -14.19
N ALA A 41 -9.12 12.01 -15.33
CA ALA A 41 -9.25 11.39 -16.66
C ALA A 41 -7.93 10.83 -17.23
N GLN A 42 -6.78 11.11 -16.61
CA GLN A 42 -5.47 10.54 -16.96
C GLN A 42 -4.99 10.80 -18.40
N THR A 43 -5.45 11.87 -19.05
CA THR A 43 -5.12 12.19 -20.46
C THR A 43 -3.63 12.48 -20.72
N TYR A 44 -2.84 12.61 -19.65
CA TYR A 44 -1.39 12.83 -19.68
C TYR A 44 -0.56 11.54 -19.76
N ARG A 45 -1.18 10.36 -19.71
CA ARG A 45 -0.49 9.07 -19.77
C ARG A 45 -0.40 8.55 -21.20
N ALA A 46 0.64 7.77 -21.47
CA ALA A 46 0.71 7.08 -22.75
C ALA A 46 -0.39 6.00 -22.83
N PRO A 47 -0.90 5.69 -24.04
CA PRO A 47 -1.76 4.54 -24.24
C PRO A 47 -1.12 3.27 -23.66
N ASP A 48 -1.93 2.44 -23.01
CA ASP A 48 -1.55 1.13 -22.43
C ASP A 48 -0.46 1.16 -21.34
N GLU A 49 0.02 2.35 -20.92
CA GLU A 49 1.08 2.47 -19.91
C GLU A 49 0.71 1.74 -18.61
N VAL A 50 -0.50 2.00 -18.09
CA VAL A 50 -0.97 1.40 -16.83
C VAL A 50 -1.15 -0.10 -16.98
N GLU A 51 -1.69 -0.55 -18.11
CA GLU A 51 -1.91 -1.98 -18.38
C GLU A 51 -0.58 -2.72 -18.43
N ASN A 52 0.41 -2.17 -19.14
CA ASN A 52 1.74 -2.74 -19.20
C ASN A 52 2.39 -2.85 -17.81
N VAL A 53 2.27 -1.80 -16.99
CA VAL A 53 2.81 -1.83 -15.62
C VAL A 53 2.12 -2.91 -14.77
N ARG A 54 0.78 -3.01 -14.83
CA ARG A 54 0.04 -4.05 -14.09
C ARG A 54 0.50 -5.45 -14.50
N GLN A 55 0.57 -5.72 -15.80
CA GLN A 55 0.92 -7.07 -16.29
C GLN A 55 2.38 -7.48 -16.00
N ASN A 56 3.31 -6.52 -15.99
CA ASN A 56 4.74 -6.85 -16.02
C ASN A 56 5.50 -6.42 -14.76
N ARG A 57 4.89 -5.61 -13.89
CA ARG A 57 5.60 -4.97 -12.78
C ARG A 57 4.82 -5.00 -11.47
N ASP A 58 3.65 -5.62 -11.38
CA ASP A 58 2.89 -5.65 -10.13
C ASP A 58 3.72 -6.20 -8.97
N CYS A 59 3.75 -5.49 -7.84
CA CYS A 59 4.60 -5.88 -6.72
C CYS A 59 4.06 -7.08 -5.95
N ILE A 60 2.75 -7.33 -5.98
CA ILE A 60 2.12 -8.49 -5.34
C ILE A 60 2.43 -9.73 -6.17
N ASP A 61 2.25 -9.66 -7.49
CA ASP A 61 2.56 -10.79 -8.38
C ASP A 61 4.04 -11.16 -8.31
N ASN A 62 4.93 -10.16 -8.37
CA ASN A 62 6.38 -10.37 -8.26
C ASN A 62 6.79 -10.94 -6.89
N PHE A 63 6.15 -10.49 -5.81
CA PHE A 63 6.38 -11.04 -4.47
C PHE A 63 5.93 -12.50 -4.40
N ALA A 64 4.70 -12.79 -4.82
CA ALA A 64 4.11 -14.12 -4.80
C ALA A 64 4.98 -15.11 -5.57
N ALA A 65 5.35 -14.78 -6.81
CA ALA A 65 6.20 -15.63 -7.63
C ALA A 65 7.56 -15.94 -6.96
N ARG A 66 8.20 -14.93 -6.35
CA ARG A 66 9.49 -15.11 -5.67
C ARG A 66 9.36 -15.89 -4.36
N ALA A 67 8.30 -15.66 -3.59
CA ALA A 67 8.07 -16.35 -2.31
C ALA A 67 7.71 -17.83 -2.52
N VAL A 68 6.84 -18.13 -3.50
CA VAL A 68 6.45 -19.49 -3.88
C VAL A 68 7.63 -20.27 -4.46
N SER A 69 8.37 -19.68 -5.41
CA SER A 69 9.55 -20.35 -6.00
C SER A 69 10.67 -20.61 -4.98
N ALA A 70 10.76 -19.81 -3.92
CA ALA A 70 11.66 -20.04 -2.80
C ALA A 70 11.12 -21.03 -1.75
N GLY A 71 9.88 -21.53 -1.90
CA GLY A 71 9.23 -22.45 -0.96
C GLY A 71 8.89 -21.82 0.39
N LEU A 72 8.82 -20.49 0.47
CA LEU A 72 8.51 -19.75 1.70
C LEU A 72 7.00 -19.72 2.00
N VAL A 73 6.18 -19.86 0.97
CA VAL A 73 4.72 -19.84 1.04
C VAL A 73 4.15 -20.75 -0.07
N GLN A 74 3.00 -21.37 0.14
CA GLN A 74 2.30 -22.11 -0.91
C GLN A 74 1.30 -21.19 -1.64
N GLU A 75 0.98 -21.51 -2.89
CA GLU A 75 -0.03 -20.76 -3.66
C GLU A 75 -1.40 -20.79 -2.96
N ASP A 76 -1.78 -21.93 -2.35
CA ASP A 76 -3.02 -22.08 -1.61
C ASP A 76 -3.09 -21.17 -0.36
N ASP A 77 -1.94 -20.91 0.28
CA ASP A 77 -1.87 -20.00 1.43
C ASP A 77 -2.17 -18.56 0.98
N LEU A 78 -1.58 -18.12 -0.15
CA LEU A 78 -1.84 -16.79 -0.72
C LEU A 78 -3.30 -16.64 -1.14
N ALA A 79 -3.87 -17.66 -1.79
CA ALA A 79 -5.29 -17.67 -2.16
C ALA A 79 -6.24 -17.68 -0.94
N SER A 80 -5.80 -18.23 0.20
CA SER A 80 -6.54 -18.10 1.46
C SER A 80 -6.49 -16.67 1.98
N ILE A 81 -5.30 -16.06 1.99
CA ILE A 81 -5.10 -14.68 2.44
C ILE A 81 -5.94 -13.70 1.60
N ASP A 82 -5.98 -13.86 0.27
CA ASP A 82 -6.79 -12.99 -0.60
C ASP A 82 -8.28 -13.05 -0.27
N ARG A 83 -8.80 -14.23 0.09
CA ARG A 83 -10.19 -14.38 0.54
C ARG A 83 -10.42 -13.70 1.88
N ASP A 84 -9.56 -13.97 2.87
CA ASP A 84 -9.67 -13.38 4.20
C ASP A 84 -9.60 -11.84 4.15
N ILE A 85 -8.74 -11.29 3.29
CA ILE A 85 -8.61 -9.84 3.07
C ILE A 85 -9.83 -9.28 2.33
N SER A 86 -10.41 -10.02 1.38
CA SER A 86 -11.64 -9.60 0.69
C SER A 86 -12.81 -9.46 1.67
N ASP A 87 -12.99 -10.46 2.54
CA ASP A 87 -14.04 -10.45 3.58
C ASP A 87 -13.80 -9.30 4.57
N LEU A 88 -12.55 -9.09 5.00
CA LEU A 88 -12.18 -7.98 5.89
C LEU A 88 -12.49 -6.61 5.26
N ILE A 89 -12.21 -6.43 3.97
CA ILE A 89 -12.51 -5.19 3.25
C ILE A 89 -14.02 -4.95 3.18
N GLU A 90 -14.80 -5.99 2.87
CA GLU A 90 -16.26 -5.88 2.80
C GLU A 90 -16.85 -5.47 4.16
N ASP A 91 -16.42 -6.13 5.24
CA ASP A 91 -16.84 -5.81 6.60
C ASP A 91 -16.48 -4.37 7.00
N ALA A 92 -15.24 -3.95 6.70
CA ALA A 92 -14.78 -2.58 6.96
C ALA A 92 -15.61 -1.53 6.20
N VAL A 93 -15.94 -1.79 4.94
CA VAL A 93 -16.77 -0.90 4.12
C VAL A 93 -18.20 -0.83 4.66
N ASN A 94 -18.77 -1.97 5.07
CA ASN A 94 -20.11 -2.03 5.64
C ASN A 94 -20.19 -1.26 6.96
N LEU A 95 -19.21 -1.45 7.84
CA LEU A 95 -19.11 -0.72 9.10
C LEU A 95 -18.95 0.78 8.86
N ALA A 96 -18.08 1.19 7.93
CA ALA A 96 -17.87 2.60 7.61
C ALA A 96 -19.13 3.27 7.04
N LYS A 97 -19.91 2.56 6.20
CA LYS A 97 -21.17 3.08 5.65
C LYS A 97 -22.29 3.14 6.68
N ALA A 98 -22.30 2.23 7.65
CA ALA A 98 -23.29 2.18 8.72
C ALA A 98 -22.98 3.14 9.88
N ALA A 99 -21.74 3.63 9.97
CA ALA A 99 -21.34 4.58 11.00
C ALA A 99 -22.22 5.84 10.98
N PRO A 100 -22.62 6.36 12.15
CA PRO A 100 -23.34 7.61 12.22
C PRO A 100 -22.50 8.74 11.63
N LYS A 101 -23.17 9.74 11.06
CA LYS A 101 -22.49 10.98 10.67
C LYS A 101 -22.04 11.73 11.93
N PRO A 102 -20.98 12.55 11.84
CA PRO A 102 -20.65 13.45 12.93
C PRO A 102 -21.82 14.41 13.20
N GLU A 103 -21.99 14.76 14.45
CA GLU A 103 -22.97 15.73 14.92
C GLU A 103 -22.40 17.16 14.82
N ALA A 104 -23.27 18.16 14.96
CA ALA A 104 -22.84 19.56 14.86
C ALA A 104 -21.82 19.97 15.95
N GLU A 105 -21.85 19.30 17.11
CA GLU A 105 -20.93 19.55 18.21
C GLU A 105 -19.50 19.06 17.94
N ASP A 106 -19.34 18.00 17.13
CA ASP A 106 -18.04 17.48 16.71
C ASP A 106 -17.24 18.50 15.89
N LEU A 107 -17.90 19.48 15.26
CA LEU A 107 -17.25 20.54 14.49
C LEU A 107 -16.25 21.36 15.32
N LEU A 108 -16.49 21.47 16.64
CA LEU A 108 -15.71 22.33 17.54
C LEU A 108 -14.68 21.57 18.37
N THR A 109 -14.58 20.25 18.21
CA THR A 109 -13.61 19.42 18.92
C THR A 109 -12.22 19.51 18.27
N ASP A 110 -11.18 19.11 19.02
CA ASP A 110 -9.80 18.98 18.52
C ASP A 110 -9.13 20.26 17.98
N VAL A 111 -9.71 21.43 18.23
CA VAL A 111 -9.15 22.74 17.83
C VAL A 111 -7.92 23.09 18.67
N TYR A 112 -7.96 22.79 19.97
CA TYR A 112 -6.87 23.00 20.91
C TYR A 112 -6.71 21.78 21.82
N VAL A 113 -5.49 21.53 22.26
CA VAL A 113 -5.18 20.60 23.35
C VAL A 113 -4.84 21.39 24.61
N SER A 114 -5.27 20.93 25.78
CA SER A 114 -4.79 21.46 27.06
C SER A 114 -3.60 20.63 27.52
N TYR A 115 -2.46 21.29 27.71
CA TYR A 115 -1.28 20.71 28.37
C TYR A 115 -1.28 21.07 29.86
#